data_AF-A0AAD9WKV9-F1
#
_entry.id   AF-A0AAD9WKV9-F1
#
_cell.length_a   1.000
_cell.length_b   1.000
_cell.length_c   1.000
_cell.angle_alpha   90.00
_cell.angle_beta   90.00
_cell.angle_gamma   90.00
#
_symmetry.space_group_name_H-M   'P 1'
#
loop_
_entity.id
_entity.type
_entity.pdbx_description
1 polymer ?
#
loop_
_entity_poly.entity_id
_entity_poly.type
_entity_poly.pdbx_seq_one_letter_code
_entity_poly.pdbx_strand_id
1 'polypeptide(L)'
;MYHFMDQASSFSNIGHTKKDLQNRLDAVRRNELQYSDADCVISYLAVKMVIDLEFFFEYILDENDRFGNLFWADSTSCSDYGYFRDILAFDATYKTNVYRRPLVMLVGVNHHKSTTIFGFGLLGDETVATYTWLLRIFLVAMHSKMPQFVVTDGDKAMHKAIKTVMPNSVPRLCCWHLERNVQTNIQDRNFTRAFCSSMLTYMTVEYFELKWKNMVLKFRLNNN
;
A
#
# COMPACT_ATOMS: atom_id res chain seq x y z
N MET A 1 23.21 -27.78 7.81
CA MET A 1 24.12 -26.87 7.10
C MET A 1 25.59 -27.21 7.43
N TYR A 2 26.02 -28.48 7.32
CA TYR A 2 27.44 -28.86 7.49
C TYR A 2 27.69 -30.28 6.91
N HIS A 3 27.50 -30.49 5.60
CA HIS A 3 27.94 -31.78 5.01
C HIS A 3 28.28 -31.77 3.51
N PHE A 4 28.58 -30.61 2.93
CA PHE A 4 29.16 -30.52 1.57
C PHE A 4 30.33 -29.54 1.57
N MET A 5 31.36 -29.88 2.34
CA MET A 5 32.67 -29.26 2.25
C MET A 5 33.68 -30.38 2.09
N ASP A 6 33.74 -30.95 0.89
CA ASP A 6 35.00 -31.39 0.34
C ASP A 6 34.89 -31.43 -1.19
N GLN A 7 35.91 -30.91 -1.88
CA GLN A 7 36.04 -30.76 -3.34
C GLN A 7 35.33 -29.57 -4.02
N ALA A 8 35.74 -28.32 -3.72
CA ALA A 8 35.90 -27.29 -4.75
C ALA A 8 36.70 -26.09 -4.22
N SER A 9 37.90 -25.91 -4.74
CA SER A 9 38.72 -24.72 -4.53
C SER A 9 38.10 -23.55 -5.31
N SER A 10 37.65 -22.52 -4.59
CA SER A 10 37.04 -21.25 -5.07
C SER A 10 35.54 -21.28 -5.41
N PHE A 11 34.83 -20.24 -4.94
CA PHE A 11 33.41 -19.96 -5.22
C PHE A 11 33.08 -19.70 -6.70
N SER A 12 34.10 -19.62 -7.56
CA SER A 12 34.01 -19.27 -8.98
C SER A 12 33.64 -20.42 -9.93
N ASN A 13 33.61 -21.67 -9.44
CA ASN A 13 33.39 -22.86 -10.30
C ASN A 13 32.04 -23.57 -10.08
N ILE A 14 31.12 -22.97 -9.32
CA ILE A 14 29.76 -23.49 -9.20
C ILE A 14 28.91 -22.78 -10.26
N GLY A 15 28.56 -23.48 -11.34
CA GLY A 15 27.75 -22.96 -12.46
C GLY A 15 26.30 -22.58 -12.11
N HIS A 16 26.04 -22.26 -10.85
CA HIS A 16 24.74 -21.88 -10.31
C HIS A 16 24.92 -20.65 -9.44
N THR A 17 24.20 -19.59 -9.80
CA THR A 17 24.12 -18.39 -8.98
C THR A 17 23.31 -18.66 -7.71
N LYS A 18 23.43 -17.78 -6.70
CA LYS A 18 22.56 -17.82 -5.50
C LYS A 18 21.06 -17.84 -5.86
N LYS A 19 20.70 -17.18 -6.98
CA LYS A 19 19.35 -17.16 -7.53
C LYS A 19 18.94 -18.53 -8.09
N ASP A 20 19.84 -19.25 -8.73
CA ASP A 20 19.56 -20.60 -9.25
C ASP A 20 19.34 -21.61 -8.13
N LEU A 21 20.10 -21.48 -7.04
CA LEU A 21 19.90 -22.31 -5.84
C LEU A 21 18.55 -22.00 -5.17
N GLN A 22 18.19 -20.71 -5.07
CA GLN A 22 16.89 -20.29 -4.55
C GLN A 22 15.74 -20.82 -5.43
N ASN A 23 15.83 -20.66 -6.75
CA ASN A 23 14.85 -21.16 -7.70
C ASN A 23 14.69 -22.68 -7.62
N ARG A 24 15.78 -23.43 -7.41
CA ARG A 24 15.74 -24.88 -7.26
C ARG A 24 15.10 -25.30 -5.94
N LEU A 25 15.41 -24.61 -4.84
CA LEU A 25 14.75 -24.84 -3.54
C LEU A 25 13.25 -24.52 -3.62
N ASP A 26 12.89 -23.44 -4.32
CA ASP A 26 11.48 -23.06 -4.54
C ASP A 26 10.77 -24.04 -5.48
N ALA A 27 11.47 -24.65 -6.45
CA ALA A 27 10.94 -25.71 -7.29
C ALA A 27 10.72 -27.03 -6.51
N VAL A 28 11.64 -27.39 -5.61
CA VAL A 28 11.47 -28.56 -4.74
C VAL A 28 10.31 -28.35 -3.76
N ARG A 29 10.22 -27.17 -3.11
CA ARG A 29 9.10 -26.83 -2.23
C ARG A 29 7.75 -26.92 -2.92
N ARG A 30 7.64 -26.43 -4.17
CA ARG A 30 6.42 -26.53 -4.99
C ARG A 30 6.05 -27.97 -5.36
N ASN A 31 7.05 -28.85 -5.51
CA ASN A 31 6.81 -30.27 -5.78
C ASN A 31 6.45 -31.07 -4.52
N GLU A 32 6.84 -30.60 -3.33
CA GLU A 32 6.57 -31.25 -2.05
C GLU A 32 5.27 -30.78 -1.38
N LEU A 33 4.77 -29.58 -1.73
CA LEU A 33 3.52 -29.05 -1.20
C LEU A 33 2.30 -29.60 -1.97
N GLN A 34 1.48 -30.41 -1.30
CA GLN A 34 0.11 -30.73 -1.75
C GLN A 34 -0.86 -29.53 -1.60
N TYR A 35 -0.40 -28.42 -1.02
CA TYR A 35 -1.18 -27.24 -0.67
C TYR A 35 -0.88 -26.09 -1.63
N SER A 36 -1.90 -25.29 -1.96
CA SER A 36 -1.71 -24.09 -2.77
C SER A 36 -0.95 -22.99 -2.00
N ASP A 37 -0.41 -22.01 -2.71
CA ASP A 37 0.20 -20.82 -2.09
C ASP A 37 -0.79 -20.10 -1.15
N ALA A 38 -2.09 -20.11 -1.49
CA ALA A 38 -3.15 -19.53 -0.68
C ALA A 38 -3.30 -20.26 0.65
N ASP A 39 -3.31 -21.59 0.63
CA ASP A 39 -3.39 -22.43 1.84
C ASP A 39 -2.19 -22.19 2.76
N CYS A 40 -1.01 -22.01 2.17
CA CYS A 40 0.21 -21.72 2.92
C CYS A 40 0.14 -20.36 3.62
N VAL A 41 -0.35 -19.33 2.93
CA VAL A 41 -0.53 -17.99 3.50
C VAL A 41 -1.58 -18.00 4.61
N ILE A 42 -2.74 -18.64 4.40
CA ILE A 42 -3.80 -18.72 5.41
C ILE A 42 -3.29 -19.47 6.65
N SER A 43 -2.61 -20.60 6.47
CA SER A 43 -2.01 -21.37 7.57
C SER A 43 -0.99 -20.54 8.35
N TYR A 44 -0.15 -19.77 7.65
CA TYR A 44 0.82 -18.88 8.27
C TYR A 44 0.15 -17.79 9.11
N LEU A 45 -0.89 -17.14 8.58
CA LEU A 45 -1.63 -16.09 9.29
C LEU A 45 -2.41 -16.64 10.50
N ALA A 46 -2.96 -17.85 10.38
CA ALA A 46 -3.59 -18.55 11.50
C ALA A 46 -2.60 -18.81 12.64
N VAL A 47 -1.37 -19.23 12.31
CA VAL A 47 -0.30 -19.38 13.31
C VAL A 47 0.07 -18.02 13.93
N LYS A 48 0.07 -16.93 13.15
CA LYS A 48 0.32 -15.59 13.68
C LYS A 48 -0.71 -15.14 14.72
N MET A 49 -1.99 -15.45 14.53
CA MET A 49 -3.05 -15.17 15.53
C MET A 49 -2.83 -15.91 16.87
N VAL A 50 -2.19 -17.08 16.86
CA VAL A 50 -1.89 -17.81 18.10
C VAL A 50 -0.73 -17.17 18.85
N ILE A 51 0.21 -16.53 18.14
CA ILE A 51 1.41 -15.92 18.72
C ILE A 51 1.13 -14.47 19.16
N ASP A 52 0.34 -13.74 18.39
CA ASP A 52 -0.06 -12.36 18.63
C ASP A 52 -1.58 -12.30 18.73
N LEU A 53 -2.08 -12.12 19.96
CA LEU A 53 -3.51 -12.15 20.28
C LEU A 53 -4.31 -10.98 19.67
N GLU A 54 -3.63 -9.90 19.28
CA GLU A 54 -4.25 -8.76 18.59
C GLU A 54 -3.95 -8.75 17.08
N PHE A 55 -3.28 -9.80 16.58
CA PHE A 55 -3.15 -10.01 15.15
C PHE A 55 -4.53 -10.28 14.55
N PHE A 56 -4.84 -9.54 13.50
CA PHE A 56 -6.12 -9.63 12.81
C PHE A 56 -5.88 -9.92 11.34
N PHE A 57 -6.60 -10.90 10.80
CA PHE A 57 -6.67 -11.10 9.35
C PHE A 57 -8.04 -11.61 8.95
N GLU A 58 -8.44 -11.29 7.72
CA GLU A 58 -9.70 -11.71 7.13
C GLU A 58 -9.48 -11.93 5.63
N TYR A 59 -10.15 -12.94 5.07
CA TYR A 59 -10.02 -13.25 3.65
C TYR A 59 -11.34 -13.73 3.05
N ILE A 60 -11.44 -13.62 1.73
CA ILE A 60 -12.52 -14.22 0.94
C ILE A 60 -11.93 -15.04 -0.20
N LEU A 61 -12.61 -16.11 -0.55
CA LEU A 61 -12.35 -16.87 -1.76
C LEU A 61 -13.30 -16.39 -2.88
N ASP A 62 -12.87 -16.54 -4.13
CA ASP A 62 -13.71 -16.32 -5.30
C ASP A 62 -14.61 -17.54 -5.58
N GLU A 63 -15.44 -17.44 -6.62
CA GLU A 63 -16.41 -18.48 -7.01
C GLU A 63 -15.77 -19.81 -7.42
N ASN A 64 -14.45 -19.85 -7.64
CA ASN A 64 -13.69 -21.05 -8.00
C ASN A 64 -12.79 -21.53 -6.84
N ASP A 65 -13.11 -21.13 -5.60
CA ASP A 65 -12.32 -21.39 -4.40
C ASP A 65 -10.87 -20.87 -4.49
N ARG A 66 -10.63 -19.87 -5.35
CA ARG A 66 -9.31 -19.23 -5.43
C ARG A 66 -9.26 -18.05 -4.49
N PHE A 67 -8.06 -17.75 -4.02
CA PHE A 67 -7.83 -16.61 -3.15
C PHE A 67 -8.37 -15.31 -3.75
N GLY A 68 -9.34 -14.66 -3.10
CA GLY A 68 -9.99 -13.44 -3.56
C GLY A 68 -9.30 -12.20 -2.98
N ASN A 69 -9.74 -11.77 -1.80
CA ASN A 69 -9.14 -10.67 -1.07
C ASN A 69 -8.60 -11.16 0.27
N LEU A 70 -7.54 -10.53 0.75
CA LEU A 70 -6.98 -10.74 2.07
C LEU A 70 -6.64 -9.38 2.69
N PHE A 71 -6.95 -9.23 3.97
CA PHE A 71 -6.46 -8.16 4.82
C PHE A 71 -5.72 -8.76 6.01
N TRP A 72 -4.66 -8.09 6.47
CA TRP A 72 -4.04 -8.40 7.75
C TRP A 72 -3.42 -7.16 8.40
N ALA A 73 -3.38 -7.17 9.73
CA ALA A 73 -2.69 -6.21 10.59
C ALA A 73 -2.18 -6.93 11.84
N ASP A 74 -0.98 -6.58 12.28
CA ASP A 74 -0.44 -7.06 13.57
C ASP A 74 -0.86 -6.14 14.73
N SER A 75 -0.64 -6.61 15.96
CA SER A 75 -0.91 -5.83 17.19
C SER A 75 -0.30 -4.43 17.15
N THR A 76 0.93 -4.31 16.64
CA THR A 76 1.64 -3.03 16.56
C THR A 76 0.91 -2.08 15.61
N SER A 77 0.51 -2.56 14.44
CA SER A 77 -0.26 -1.79 13.45
C SER A 77 -1.61 -1.32 14.02
N CYS A 78 -2.32 -2.19 14.72
CA CYS A 78 -3.59 -1.86 15.38
C CYS A 78 -3.42 -0.82 16.49
N SER A 79 -2.41 -0.99 17.34
CA SER A 79 -2.06 -0.07 18.42
C SER A 79 -1.64 1.30 17.88
N ASP A 80 -0.77 1.31 16.87
CA ASP A 80 -0.29 2.51 16.20
C ASP A 80 -1.44 3.29 15.55
N TYR A 81 -2.41 2.62 14.93
CA TYR A 81 -3.61 3.29 14.45
C TYR A 81 -4.39 3.95 15.60
N GLY A 82 -4.46 3.28 16.76
CA GLY A 82 -5.04 3.84 17.98
C GLY A 82 -4.49 5.23 18.32
N TYR A 83 -3.19 5.45 18.14
CA TYR A 83 -2.50 6.71 18.44
C TYR A 83 -2.44 7.69 17.25
N PHE A 84 -2.29 7.20 16.03
CA PHE A 84 -1.88 7.98 14.86
C PHE A 84 -2.91 8.00 13.71
N ARG A 85 -4.18 7.67 13.98
CA ARG A 85 -5.25 7.57 12.97
C ARG A 85 -5.65 8.86 12.24
N ASP A 86 -5.12 10.02 12.59
CA ASP A 86 -5.61 11.29 12.01
C ASP A 86 -5.54 11.30 10.48
N ILE A 87 -4.51 10.66 9.92
CA ILE A 87 -4.29 10.55 8.48
C ILE A 87 -4.10 9.09 8.11
N LEU A 88 -4.88 8.63 7.14
CA LEU A 88 -4.72 7.35 6.46
C LEU A 88 -4.34 7.58 5.00
N ALA A 89 -3.11 7.26 4.62
CA ALA A 89 -2.74 7.03 3.23
C ALA A 89 -3.25 5.65 2.79
N PHE A 90 -4.05 5.63 1.74
CA PHE A 90 -4.64 4.45 1.12
C PHE A 90 -4.24 4.46 -0.36
N ASP A 91 -3.26 3.62 -0.69
CA ASP A 91 -2.66 3.53 -2.02
C ASP A 91 -2.42 2.06 -2.39
N ALA A 92 -2.63 1.74 -3.67
CA ALA A 92 -2.40 0.40 -4.20
C ALA A 92 -1.09 0.37 -4.98
N THR A 93 -0.16 -0.47 -4.55
CA THR A 93 1.07 -0.71 -5.31
C THR A 93 0.78 -1.58 -6.53
N TYR A 94 1.42 -1.22 -7.64
CA TYR A 94 1.11 -1.77 -8.96
C TYR A 94 1.53 -3.24 -9.10
N LYS A 95 0.62 -4.19 -8.85
CA LYS A 95 0.57 -5.56 -9.39
C LYS A 95 1.92 -6.27 -9.62
N THR A 96 2.88 -6.09 -8.72
CA THR A 96 4.27 -6.56 -8.89
C THR A 96 4.47 -8.02 -8.53
N ASN A 97 3.48 -8.65 -7.89
CA ASN A 97 3.50 -10.08 -7.60
C ASN A 97 3.19 -10.92 -8.86
N VAL A 98 3.60 -12.20 -8.84
CA VAL A 98 3.42 -13.15 -9.96
C VAL A 98 1.95 -13.34 -10.36
N TYR A 99 1.03 -13.02 -9.45
CA TYR A 99 -0.42 -13.10 -9.65
C TYR A 99 -1.04 -11.81 -10.19
N ARG A 100 -0.22 -10.76 -10.40
CA ARG A 100 -0.65 -9.42 -10.83
C ARG A 100 -1.79 -8.84 -9.97
N ARG A 101 -1.77 -9.13 -8.67
CA ARG A 101 -2.78 -8.68 -7.70
C ARG A 101 -2.42 -7.33 -7.09
N PRO A 102 -3.37 -6.40 -6.89
CA PRO A 102 -3.11 -5.17 -6.17
C PRO A 102 -2.71 -5.46 -4.73
N LEU A 103 -1.57 -4.89 -4.30
CA LEU A 103 -1.19 -4.87 -2.88
C LEU A 103 -1.40 -3.45 -2.36
N VAL A 104 -2.37 -3.29 -1.48
CA VAL A 104 -2.65 -2.06 -0.76
C VAL A 104 -1.84 -2.03 0.52
N MET A 105 -1.21 -0.88 0.78
CA MET A 105 -0.66 -0.55 2.09
C MET A 105 -1.52 0.54 2.73
N LEU A 106 -1.95 0.31 3.96
CA LEU A 106 -2.70 1.27 4.78
C LEU A 106 -1.71 1.88 5.76
N VAL A 107 -1.47 3.18 5.61
CA VAL A 107 -0.31 3.83 6.21
C VAL A 107 -0.71 5.15 6.85
N GLY A 108 -0.10 5.53 7.96
CA GLY A 108 -0.19 6.86 8.56
C GLY A 108 1.17 7.43 8.88
N VAL A 109 1.17 8.43 9.76
CA VAL A 109 2.37 9.15 10.17
C VAL A 109 2.37 9.33 11.68
N ASN A 110 3.45 8.95 12.35
CA ASN A 110 3.59 9.15 13.79
C ASN A 110 4.10 10.55 14.16
N HIS A 111 4.23 10.83 15.47
CA HIS A 111 4.71 12.12 15.97
C HIS A 111 6.14 12.51 15.52
N HIS A 112 6.94 11.53 15.07
CA HIS A 112 8.28 11.77 14.52
C HIS A 112 8.29 12.02 13.01
N LYS A 113 7.10 12.15 12.40
CA LYS A 113 6.92 12.25 10.94
C LYS A 113 7.41 11.01 10.19
N SER A 114 7.50 9.87 10.88
CA SER A 114 7.86 8.60 10.27
C SER A 114 6.61 7.89 9.76
N THR A 115 6.77 7.19 8.65
CA THR A 115 5.77 6.29 8.09
C THR A 115 5.43 5.18 9.09
N THR A 116 4.14 4.98 9.33
CA THR A 116 3.62 3.93 10.22
C THR A 116 2.62 3.08 9.46
N ILE A 117 2.73 1.77 9.53
CA ILE A 117 1.85 0.85 8.79
C ILE A 117 0.70 0.44 9.71
N PHE A 118 -0.52 0.51 9.19
CA PHE A 118 -1.74 0.11 9.90
C PHE A 118 -2.30 -1.23 9.38
N GLY A 119 -1.82 -1.70 8.24
CA GLY A 119 -2.19 -3.00 7.70
C GLY A 119 -1.94 -3.09 6.21
N PHE A 120 -2.25 -4.25 5.68
CA PHE A 120 -2.08 -4.57 4.26
C PHE A 120 -3.34 -5.22 3.70
N GLY A 121 -3.56 -5.01 2.41
CA GLY A 121 -4.59 -5.69 1.64
C GLY A 121 -4.03 -6.31 0.37
N LEU A 122 -4.20 -7.61 0.17
CA LEU A 122 -3.92 -8.27 -1.11
C LEU A 122 -5.24 -8.57 -1.81
N LEU A 123 -5.51 -7.87 -2.91
CA LEU A 123 -6.84 -7.81 -3.51
C LEU A 123 -6.94 -8.64 -4.80
N GLY A 124 -8.15 -9.04 -5.17
CA GLY A 124 -8.44 -9.71 -6.44
C GLY A 124 -8.54 -8.74 -7.62
N ASP A 125 -9.09 -7.56 -7.37
CA ASP A 125 -9.30 -6.53 -8.38
C ASP A 125 -9.29 -5.11 -7.76
N GLU A 126 -9.49 -4.10 -8.61
CA GLU A 126 -9.50 -2.68 -8.25
C GLU A 126 -10.91 -2.10 -8.41
N THR A 127 -11.93 -2.85 -7.94
CA THR A 127 -13.33 -2.43 -8.01
C THR A 127 -13.79 -1.72 -6.73
N VAL A 128 -14.90 -0.98 -6.83
CA VAL A 128 -15.54 -0.33 -5.68
C VAL A 128 -15.90 -1.37 -4.61
N ALA A 129 -16.40 -2.54 -5.01
CA ALA A 129 -16.81 -3.60 -4.09
C ALA A 129 -15.61 -4.12 -3.30
N THR A 130 -14.50 -4.40 -3.97
CA THR A 130 -13.27 -4.90 -3.35
C THR A 130 -12.64 -3.88 -2.39
N TYR A 131 -12.57 -2.60 -2.78
CA TYR A 131 -12.11 -1.56 -1.85
C TYR A 131 -13.08 -1.31 -0.69
N THR A 132 -14.39 -1.43 -0.92
CA THR A 132 -15.40 -1.33 0.15
C THR A 132 -15.23 -2.46 1.16
N TRP A 133 -15.00 -3.69 0.68
CA TRP A 133 -14.70 -4.83 1.54
C TRP A 133 -13.44 -4.55 2.37
N LEU A 134 -12.33 -4.16 1.73
CA LEU A 134 -11.07 -3.88 2.41
C LEU A 134 -11.23 -2.82 3.50
N LEU A 135 -11.87 -1.69 3.19
CA LEU A 135 -12.04 -0.60 4.16
C LEU A 135 -12.96 -0.99 5.32
N ARG A 136 -13.99 -1.83 5.08
CA ARG A 136 -14.86 -2.34 6.15
C ARG A 136 -14.09 -3.24 7.11
N ILE A 137 -13.34 -4.20 6.54
CA ILE A 137 -12.52 -5.13 7.32
C ILE A 137 -11.43 -4.38 8.10
N PHE A 138 -10.76 -3.41 7.46
CA PHE A 138 -9.83 -2.52 8.13
C PHE A 138 -10.46 -1.82 9.33
N LEU A 139 -11.66 -1.22 9.18
CA LEU A 139 -12.34 -0.60 10.32
C LEU A 139 -12.70 -1.60 11.42
N VAL A 140 -13.07 -2.83 11.09
CA VAL A 140 -13.31 -3.87 12.11
C VAL A 140 -12.04 -4.11 12.93
N ALA A 141 -10.90 -4.30 12.26
CA ALA A 141 -9.60 -4.46 12.92
C ALA A 141 -9.24 -3.23 13.79
N MET A 142 -9.62 -2.04 13.35
CA MET A 142 -9.35 -0.77 14.02
C MET A 142 -10.45 -0.32 15.00
N HIS A 143 -11.27 -1.24 15.50
CA HIS A 143 -12.35 -0.96 16.46
C HIS A 143 -13.35 0.11 15.99
N SER A 144 -13.66 0.11 14.71
CA SER A 144 -14.57 1.03 14.02
C SER A 144 -14.20 2.52 14.16
N LYS A 145 -12.94 2.83 14.47
CA LYS A 145 -12.46 4.21 14.53
C LYS A 145 -12.09 4.68 13.12
N MET A 146 -12.71 5.76 12.66
CA MET A 146 -12.42 6.35 11.36
C MET A 146 -11.26 7.36 11.46
N PRO A 147 -10.46 7.50 10.39
CA PRO A 147 -9.46 8.57 10.31
C PRO A 147 -10.14 9.92 10.03
N GLN A 148 -9.44 11.02 10.29
CA GLN A 148 -9.96 12.35 9.93
C GLN A 148 -9.78 12.61 8.43
N PHE A 149 -8.63 12.22 7.88
CA PHE A 149 -8.30 12.40 6.47
C PHE A 149 -7.90 11.08 5.83
N VAL A 150 -8.33 10.85 4.59
CA VAL A 150 -7.85 9.74 3.76
C VAL A 150 -7.14 10.30 2.55
N VAL A 151 -5.85 9.97 2.38
CA VAL A 151 -5.02 10.39 1.26
C VAL A 151 -4.98 9.25 0.24
N THR A 152 -5.34 9.53 -1.00
CA THR A 152 -5.38 8.56 -2.11
C THR A 152 -4.77 9.17 -3.38
N ASP A 153 -4.43 8.37 -4.38
CA ASP A 153 -4.00 8.80 -5.71
C ASP A 153 -5.11 9.46 -6.53
N GLY A 154 -6.36 9.38 -6.07
CA GLY A 154 -7.53 9.94 -6.75
C GLY A 154 -8.31 8.92 -7.58
N ASP A 155 -8.04 7.62 -7.40
CA ASP A 155 -8.82 6.57 -8.04
C ASP A 155 -10.33 6.69 -7.73
N LYS A 156 -11.14 6.55 -8.79
CA LYS A 156 -12.59 6.75 -8.70
C LYS A 156 -13.26 5.65 -7.89
N ALA A 157 -12.72 4.42 -7.92
CA ALA A 157 -13.27 3.32 -7.16
C ALA A 157 -12.93 3.44 -5.68
N MET A 158 -11.68 3.79 -5.34
CA MET A 158 -11.25 4.12 -3.99
C MET A 158 -12.09 5.26 -3.41
N HIS A 159 -12.27 6.37 -4.14
CA HIS A 159 -13.06 7.51 -3.67
C HIS A 159 -14.51 7.14 -3.35
N LYS A 160 -15.14 6.31 -4.19
CA LYS A 160 -16.50 5.80 -3.92
C LYS A 160 -16.54 4.90 -2.69
N ALA A 161 -15.55 4.01 -2.52
CA ALA A 161 -15.45 3.14 -1.36
C ALA A 161 -15.24 3.94 -0.07
N ILE A 162 -14.33 4.93 -0.06
CA ILE A 162 -14.10 5.84 1.07
C ILE A 162 -15.39 6.54 1.47
N LYS A 163 -16.11 7.15 0.51
CA LYS A 163 -17.39 7.82 0.80
C LYS A 163 -18.45 6.88 1.37
N THR A 164 -18.43 5.61 0.98
CA THR A 164 -19.38 4.61 1.43
C THR A 164 -19.07 4.12 2.85
N VAL A 165 -17.79 3.91 3.16
CA VAL A 165 -17.35 3.26 4.42
C VAL A 165 -16.96 4.27 5.49
N MET A 166 -16.40 5.41 5.09
CA MET A 166 -15.87 6.45 5.97
C MET A 166 -16.46 7.83 5.60
N PRO A 167 -17.78 8.03 5.68
CA PRO A 167 -18.44 9.25 5.19
C PRO A 167 -17.99 10.53 5.93
N ASN A 168 -17.46 10.39 7.15
CA ASN A 168 -16.97 11.51 7.96
C ASN A 168 -15.49 11.84 7.72
N SER A 169 -14.76 10.98 6.99
CA SER A 169 -13.37 11.23 6.64
C SER A 169 -13.30 12.13 5.41
N VAL A 170 -12.37 13.09 5.42
CA VAL A 170 -12.20 14.01 4.30
C VAL A 170 -11.17 13.45 3.32
N PRO A 171 -11.55 13.15 2.07
CA PRO A 171 -10.61 12.66 1.07
C PRO A 171 -9.65 13.77 0.64
N ARG A 172 -8.38 13.41 0.47
CA ARG A 172 -7.27 14.25 0.01
C ARG A 172 -6.49 13.53 -1.08
N LEU A 173 -5.92 14.30 -2.00
CA LEU A 173 -5.05 13.76 -3.05
C LEU A 173 -3.62 13.67 -2.55
N CYS A 174 -2.95 12.58 -2.91
CA CYS A 174 -1.54 12.34 -2.59
C CYS A 174 -0.66 13.37 -3.28
N CYS A 175 0.20 14.04 -2.51
CA CYS A 175 1.11 15.07 -3.03
C CYS A 175 2.08 14.54 -4.08
N TRP A 176 2.56 13.30 -3.92
CA TRP A 176 3.44 12.65 -4.88
C TRP A 176 2.74 12.43 -6.22
N HIS A 177 1.49 11.95 -6.21
CA HIS A 177 0.70 11.76 -7.43
C HIS A 177 0.40 13.09 -8.13
N LEU A 178 0.09 14.14 -7.37
CA LEU A 178 -0.08 15.50 -7.91
C LEU A 178 1.20 16.03 -8.56
N GLU A 179 2.36 15.87 -7.90
CA GLU A 179 3.65 16.25 -8.48
C GLU A 179 3.94 15.47 -9.78
N ARG A 180 3.73 14.15 -9.79
CA ARG A 180 3.90 13.32 -10.99
C ARG A 180 3.01 13.78 -12.13
N ASN A 181 1.74 14.06 -11.85
CA ASN A 181 0.81 14.57 -12.84
C ASN A 181 1.29 15.90 -13.45
N VAL A 182 1.77 16.83 -12.62
CA VAL A 182 2.33 18.11 -13.08
C VAL A 182 3.59 17.91 -13.92
N GLN A 183 4.51 17.04 -13.47
CA GLN A 183 5.74 16.73 -14.20
C GLN A 183 5.44 16.18 -15.61
N THR A 184 4.47 15.27 -15.72
CA THR A 184 4.12 14.63 -17.00
C THR A 184 3.42 15.60 -17.96
N ASN A 185 2.49 16.42 -17.46
CA ASN A 185 1.65 17.27 -18.32
C ASN A 185 2.27 18.63 -18.64
N ILE A 186 2.99 19.25 -17.70
CA ILE A 186 3.56 20.59 -17.88
C ILE A 186 5.01 20.52 -18.38
N GLN A 187 5.76 19.51 -17.95
CA GLN A 187 7.16 19.26 -18.35
C GLN A 187 8.14 20.43 -18.08
N ASP A 188 7.74 21.41 -17.27
CA ASP A 188 8.59 22.51 -16.78
C ASP A 188 9.01 22.25 -15.33
N ARG A 189 10.32 22.09 -15.11
CA ARG A 189 10.92 21.86 -13.79
C ARG A 189 10.75 23.04 -12.84
N ASN A 190 10.78 24.27 -13.35
CA ASN A 190 10.58 25.47 -12.54
C ASN A 190 9.12 25.60 -12.10
N PHE A 191 8.17 25.27 -12.98
CA PHE A 191 6.75 25.21 -12.60
C PHE A 191 6.53 24.12 -11.54
N THR A 192 7.01 22.91 -11.79
CA THR A 192 6.89 21.76 -10.86
C THR A 192 7.41 22.14 -9.47
N ARG A 193 8.59 22.76 -9.38
CA ARG A 193 9.16 23.20 -8.10
C ARG A 193 8.31 24.26 -7.41
N ALA A 194 7.78 25.23 -8.16
CA ALA A 194 6.89 26.26 -7.60
C ALA A 194 5.55 25.66 -7.12
N PHE A 195 5.02 24.69 -7.86
CA PHE A 195 3.82 23.93 -7.51
C PHE A 195 4.01 23.13 -6.23
N CYS A 196 5.07 22.31 -6.14
CA CYS A 196 5.38 21.53 -4.94
C CYS A 196 5.63 22.43 -3.71
N SER A 197 6.33 23.56 -3.88
CA SER A 197 6.49 24.55 -2.81
C SER A 197 5.13 25.10 -2.33
N SER A 198 4.17 25.27 -3.23
CA SER A 198 2.83 25.76 -2.87
C SER A 198 2.00 24.72 -2.11
N MET A 199 2.17 23.43 -2.41
CA MET A 199 1.51 22.35 -1.68
C MET A 199 2.14 22.03 -0.32
N LEU A 200 3.46 22.07 -0.21
CA LEU A 200 4.19 21.57 0.97
C LEU A 200 4.48 22.64 2.03
N THR A 201 4.18 23.91 1.72
CA THR A 201 4.40 25.02 2.65
C THR A 201 3.09 25.38 3.34
N TYR A 202 3.12 25.52 4.66
CA TYR A 202 1.97 26.02 5.40
C TYR A 202 1.63 27.45 4.97
N MET A 203 0.38 27.69 4.59
CA MET A 203 -0.13 29.00 4.23
C MET A 203 -1.65 29.07 4.40
N THR A 204 -2.18 30.28 4.51
CA THR A 204 -3.63 30.50 4.49
C THR A 204 -4.19 30.27 3.08
N VAL A 205 -5.50 30.04 2.99
CA VAL A 205 -6.18 29.85 1.70
C VAL A 205 -5.99 31.08 0.82
N GLU A 206 -6.10 32.29 1.37
CA GLU A 206 -5.95 33.54 0.63
C GLU A 206 -4.54 33.68 0.04
N TYR A 207 -3.51 33.32 0.82
CA TYR A 207 -2.14 33.36 0.35
C TYR A 207 -1.87 32.28 -0.70
N PHE A 208 -2.46 31.09 -0.55
CA PHE A 208 -2.40 30.05 -1.56
C PHE A 208 -3.00 30.51 -2.88
N GLU A 209 -4.23 31.06 -2.87
CA GLU A 209 -4.91 31.55 -4.08
C GLU A 209 -4.13 32.65 -4.78
N LEU A 210 -3.53 33.58 -4.02
CA LEU A 210 -2.66 34.61 -4.57
C LEU A 210 -1.39 34.01 -5.20
N LYS A 211 -0.72 33.10 -4.49
CA LYS A 211 0.51 32.43 -4.97
C LYS A 211 0.22 31.58 -6.21
N TRP A 212 -0.91 30.85 -6.21
CA TRP A 212 -1.41 30.07 -7.33
C TRP A 212 -1.62 30.94 -8.56
N LYS A 213 -2.43 32.01 -8.44
CA LYS A 213 -2.69 32.95 -9.53
C LYS A 213 -1.41 33.53 -10.11
N ASN A 214 -0.49 33.98 -9.26
CA ASN A 214 0.80 34.53 -9.70
C ASN A 214 1.66 33.48 -10.42
N MET A 215 1.64 32.23 -9.95
CA MET A 215 2.34 31.12 -10.59
C MET A 215 1.76 30.82 -11.97
N VAL A 216 0.44 30.63 -12.10
CA VAL A 216 -0.22 30.35 -13.39
C VAL A 216 0.06 31.47 -14.40
N LEU A 217 0.00 32.73 -13.98
CA LEU A 217 0.33 33.89 -14.82
C LEU A 217 1.79 33.88 -15.27
N LYS A 218 2.73 33.68 -14.35
CA LYS A 218 4.17 33.67 -14.62
C LYS A 218 4.56 32.62 -15.66
N PHE A 219 3.95 31.44 -15.58
CA PHE A 219 4.20 30.33 -16.49
C PHE A 219 3.26 30.30 -17.70
N ARG A 220 2.39 31.31 -17.86
CA ARG A 220 1.45 31.47 -18.99
C ARG A 220 0.48 30.29 -19.16
N LEU A 221 0.04 29.69 -18.05
CA LEU A 221 -0.84 28.52 -18.03
C LEU A 221 -2.32 28.87 -17.84
N ASN A 222 -2.72 30.13 -18.10
CA ASN A 222 -4.06 30.61 -17.80
C ASN A 222 -5.17 30.01 -18.70
N ASN A 223 -4.79 29.35 -19.80
CA ASN A 223 -5.70 28.80 -20.82
C ASN A 223 -5.61 27.27 -20.95
N ASN A 224 -5.01 26.60 -19.96
CA ASN A 224 -4.94 25.14 -19.89
C ASN A 224 -6.17 24.53 -19.20
#